data_AF-A0A944D2P8-F1
#
_entry.id   AF-A0A944D2P8-F1
#
_cell.length_a   1.000
_cell.length_b   1.000
_cell.length_c   1.000
_cell.angle_alpha   90.00
_cell.angle_beta   90.00
_cell.angle_gamma   90.00
#
_symmetry.space_group_name_H-M   'P 1'
#
loop_
_entity.id
_entity.type
_entity.pdbx_description
1 polymer ?
#
loop_
_entity_poly.entity_id
_entity_poly.type
_entity_poly.pdbx_seq_one_letter_code
_entity_poly.pdbx_strand_id
1 'polypeptide(L)'
;MKNKFHYILVFFVVVIIYLIYLISKETYGQFQVDVFIENTQKGNLSQKERNKIKQAQNEYNHTNAYNTLVAKSSQGKYLDGEVVIHIVGAEEMSANSAEETRRIILENQKKLNNPLRNMNNPQKWNFILTRGLATFKKYNN
;
A
#
# COMPACT_ATOMS: atom_id res chain seq x y z
N MET A 1 34.02 53.07 -39.67
CA MET A 1 33.93 51.61 -39.87
C MET A 1 34.12 50.79 -38.58
N LYS A 2 34.99 51.19 -37.63
CA LYS A 2 35.24 50.45 -36.37
C LYS A 2 33.98 50.17 -35.51
N ASN A 3 33.07 51.14 -35.39
CA ASN A 3 31.88 50.96 -34.53
C ASN A 3 30.89 49.92 -35.08
N LYS A 4 30.73 49.82 -36.41
CA LYS A 4 29.83 48.84 -37.05
C LYS A 4 30.30 47.39 -36.83
N PHE A 5 31.61 47.16 -36.87
CA PHE A 5 32.21 45.85 -36.55
C PHE A 5 32.01 45.47 -35.08
N HIS A 6 32.06 46.44 -34.16
CA HIS A 6 31.81 46.21 -32.74
C HIS A 6 30.39 45.72 -32.48
N TYR A 7 29.39 46.31 -33.13
CA TYR A 7 27.99 45.86 -32.99
C TYR A 7 27.76 44.44 -33.51
N ILE A 8 28.38 44.07 -34.63
CA ILE A 8 28.32 42.71 -35.17
C ILE A 8 28.95 41.69 -34.20
N LEU A 9 30.06 42.06 -33.57
CA LEU A 9 30.75 41.20 -32.62
C LEU A 9 29.91 41.00 -31.34
N VAL A 10 29.32 42.07 -30.81
CA VAL A 10 28.39 42.01 -29.67
C VAL A 10 27.17 41.14 -30.01
N PHE A 11 26.60 41.29 -31.21
CA PHE A 11 25.49 40.44 -31.66
C PHE A 11 25.88 38.95 -31.69
N PHE A 12 27.07 38.63 -32.20
CA PHE A 12 27.58 37.25 -32.19
C PHE A 12 27.73 36.68 -30.78
N VAL A 13 28.21 37.48 -29.83
CA VAL A 13 28.31 37.07 -28.42
C VAL A 13 26.93 36.76 -27.84
N VAL A 14 25.92 37.59 -28.13
CA VAL A 14 24.54 37.35 -27.69
C VAL A 14 23.98 36.04 -28.29
N VAL A 15 24.24 35.77 -29.57
CA VAL A 15 23.83 34.51 -30.22
C VAL A 15 24.49 33.31 -29.56
N ILE A 16 25.79 33.38 -29.25
CA ILE A 16 26.51 32.30 -28.57
C ILE A 16 25.92 32.04 -27.18
N ILE A 17 25.66 33.09 -26.40
CA ILE A 17 25.03 32.96 -25.08
C ILE A 17 23.66 32.31 -25.19
N TYR A 18 22.85 32.72 -26.18
CA TYR A 18 21.53 32.14 -26.42
C TYR A 18 21.60 30.64 -26.78
N LEU A 19 22.55 30.25 -27.61
CA LEU A 19 22.76 28.84 -27.96
C LEU A 19 23.18 28.01 -26.74
N ILE A 20 24.08 28.52 -25.90
CA ILE A 20 24.49 27.85 -24.65
C ILE A 20 23.29 27.68 -23.72
N TYR A 21 22.44 28.71 -23.60
CA TYR A 21 21.21 28.64 -22.82
C TYR A 21 20.28 27.53 -23.32
N LEU A 22 20.08 27.44 -24.64
CA LEU A 22 19.19 26.44 -25.25
C LEU A 22 19.71 25.03 -25.03
N ILE A 23 21.01 24.79 -25.22
CA ILE A 23 21.65 23.49 -24.95
C ILE A 23 21.50 23.10 -23.47
N SER A 24 21.73 24.06 -22.57
CA SER A 24 21.65 23.81 -21.12
C SER A 24 20.21 23.46 -20.70
N LYS A 25 19.22 24.17 -21.25
CA LYS A 25 17.80 23.92 -20.99
C LYS A 25 17.38 22.52 -21.45
N GLU A 26 17.72 22.14 -22.68
CA GLU A 26 17.36 20.83 -23.23
C GLU A 26 18.07 19.70 -22.48
N THR A 27 19.37 19.86 -22.17
CA THR A 27 20.13 18.88 -21.36
C THR A 27 19.51 18.70 -19.98
N TYR A 28 19.10 19.79 -19.32
CA TYR A 28 18.44 19.72 -18.01
C TYR A 28 17.05 19.05 -18.09
N GLY A 29 16.33 19.27 -19.19
CA GLY A 29 15.06 18.58 -19.47
C GLY A 29 15.25 17.07 -19.63
N GLN A 30 16.24 16.66 -20.42
CA GLN A 30 16.58 15.24 -20.62
C GLN A 30 16.97 14.57 -19.31
N PHE A 31 17.83 15.21 -18.52
CA PHE A 31 18.24 14.67 -17.22
C PHE A 31 17.07 14.41 -16.27
N GLN A 32 16.09 15.33 -16.21
CA GLN A 32 14.89 15.11 -15.39
C GLN A 32 14.06 13.93 -15.87
N VAL A 33 13.90 13.79 -17.18
CA VAL A 33 13.15 12.68 -17.78
C VAL A 33 13.85 11.36 -17.51
N ASP A 34 15.16 11.29 -17.70
CA ASP A 34 15.96 10.07 -17.48
C ASP A 34 15.91 9.64 -16.01
N VAL A 35 16.07 10.57 -15.07
CA VAL A 35 15.95 10.28 -13.63
C VAL A 35 14.54 9.79 -13.28
N PHE A 36 13.51 10.38 -13.86
CA PHE A 36 12.13 9.94 -13.65
C PHE A 36 11.91 8.51 -14.18
N ILE A 37 12.42 8.20 -15.37
CA ILE A 37 12.33 6.87 -15.97
C ILE A 37 13.08 5.85 -15.10
N GLU A 38 14.31 6.16 -14.67
CA GLU A 38 15.12 5.27 -13.83
C GLU A 38 14.41 4.97 -12.50
N ASN A 39 13.89 5.99 -11.83
CA ASN A 39 13.15 5.83 -10.59
C ASN A 39 11.88 4.99 -10.76
N THR A 40 11.16 5.20 -11.87
CA THR A 40 9.95 4.42 -12.20
C THR A 40 10.32 2.96 -12.46
N GLN A 41 11.41 2.69 -13.18
CA GLN A 41 11.90 1.33 -13.42
C GLN A 41 12.30 0.61 -12.13
N LYS A 42 13.04 1.28 -11.24
CA LYS A 42 13.39 0.74 -9.91
C LYS A 42 12.14 0.43 -9.08
N GLY A 43 11.16 1.33 -9.08
CA GLY A 43 9.87 1.12 -8.42
C GLY A 43 9.14 -0.11 -8.96
N ASN A 44 9.04 -0.24 -10.28
CA ASN A 44 8.39 -1.38 -10.93
C ASN A 44 9.08 -2.71 -10.63
N LEU A 45 10.42 -2.74 -10.62
CA LEU A 45 11.18 -3.94 -10.25
C LEU A 45 10.89 -4.36 -8.81
N SER A 46 10.93 -3.42 -7.86
CA SER A 46 10.60 -3.71 -6.46
C SER A 46 9.18 -4.24 -6.29
N GLN A 47 8.21 -3.66 -7.00
CA GLN A 47 6.83 -4.14 -6.96
C GLN A 47 6.67 -5.53 -7.58
N LYS A 48 7.40 -5.82 -8.67
CA LYS A 48 7.42 -7.15 -9.28
C LYS A 48 7.95 -8.22 -8.33
N GLU A 49 9.02 -7.92 -7.60
CA GLU A 49 9.56 -8.82 -6.57
C GLU A 49 8.57 -9.05 -5.43
N ARG A 50 7.97 -7.98 -4.91
CA ARG A 50 6.93 -8.07 -3.86
C ARG A 50 5.75 -8.92 -4.32
N ASN A 51 5.30 -8.75 -5.56
CA ASN A 51 4.21 -9.54 -6.14
C ASN A 51 4.60 -11.01 -6.27
N LYS A 52 5.83 -11.32 -6.68
CA LYS A 52 6.33 -12.70 -6.75
C LYS A 52 6.33 -13.38 -5.39
N ILE A 53 6.79 -12.68 -4.34
CA ILE A 53 6.79 -13.20 -2.97
C ILE A 53 5.36 -13.44 -2.49
N LYS A 54 4.46 -12.47 -2.68
CA LYS A 54 3.05 -12.60 -2.30
C LYS A 54 2.36 -13.73 -3.06
N GLN A 55 2.67 -13.91 -4.33
CA GLN A 55 2.12 -15.01 -5.11
C GLN A 55 2.58 -16.36 -4.58
N ALA A 56 3.88 -16.54 -4.33
CA ALA A 56 4.42 -17.77 -3.75
C ALA A 56 3.82 -18.06 -2.37
N GLN A 57 3.65 -17.04 -1.53
CA GLN A 57 3.00 -17.18 -0.22
C GLN A 57 1.52 -17.54 -0.38
N ASN A 58 0.82 -16.95 -1.34
CA ASN A 58 -0.57 -17.27 -1.61
C ASN A 58 -0.73 -18.72 -2.09
N GLU A 59 0.14 -19.17 -3.01
CA GLU A 59 0.19 -20.56 -3.47
C GLU A 59 0.43 -21.51 -2.30
N TYR A 60 1.40 -21.21 -1.42
CA TYR A 60 1.66 -21.98 -0.21
C TYR A 60 0.45 -22.04 0.73
N ASN A 61 -0.24 -20.93 0.96
CA ASN A 61 -1.43 -20.89 1.83
C ASN A 61 -2.58 -21.74 1.30
N HIS A 62 -2.63 -22.03 -0.01
CA HIS A 62 -3.64 -22.91 -0.60
C HIS A 62 -3.23 -24.39 -0.60
N THR A 63 -2.05 -24.73 -0.06
CA THR A 63 -1.62 -26.13 0.03
C THR A 63 -2.22 -26.85 1.23
N ASN A 64 -2.36 -28.17 1.11
CA ASN A 64 -2.80 -29.04 2.21
C ASN A 64 -1.83 -29.01 3.40
N ALA A 65 -0.54 -28.76 3.16
CA ALA A 65 0.46 -28.62 4.22
C ALA A 65 0.17 -27.42 5.11
N TYR A 66 -0.15 -26.27 4.53
CA TYR A 66 -0.56 -25.08 5.29
C TYR A 66 -1.88 -25.29 6.02
N ASN A 67 -2.88 -25.87 5.35
CA ASN A 67 -4.16 -26.17 5.99
C ASN A 67 -4.00 -27.12 7.20
N THR A 68 -3.09 -28.09 7.09
CA THR A 68 -2.76 -29.02 8.18
C THR A 68 -2.03 -28.31 9.32
N LEU A 69 -1.08 -27.44 9.01
CA LEU A 69 -0.38 -26.60 10.00
C LEU A 69 -1.36 -25.73 10.78
N VAL A 70 -2.27 -25.04 10.08
CA VAL A 70 -3.29 -24.19 10.70
C VAL A 70 -4.23 -25.04 11.54
N ALA A 71 -4.70 -26.20 11.05
CA ALA A 71 -5.58 -27.09 11.81
C ALA A 71 -4.91 -27.61 13.10
N LYS A 72 -3.60 -27.95 13.05
CA LYS A 72 -2.81 -28.33 14.22
C LYS A 72 -2.66 -27.18 15.21
N SER A 73 -2.30 -25.99 14.72
CA SER A 73 -2.00 -24.83 15.57
C SER A 73 -3.24 -24.17 16.17
N SER A 74 -4.34 -24.07 15.43
CA SER A 74 -5.54 -23.31 15.84
C SER A 74 -6.64 -24.19 16.43
N GLN A 75 -6.77 -25.42 15.94
CA GLN A 75 -7.86 -26.34 16.31
C GLN A 75 -7.36 -27.56 17.09
N GLY A 76 -6.05 -27.66 17.35
CA GLY A 76 -5.45 -28.78 18.07
C GLY A 76 -5.66 -30.13 17.38
N LYS A 77 -5.95 -30.15 16.07
CA LYS A 77 -6.22 -31.37 15.30
C LYS A 77 -4.92 -32.07 14.94
N TYR A 78 -4.89 -33.39 15.04
CA TYR A 78 -3.72 -34.22 14.73
C TYR A 78 -4.06 -35.28 13.68
N LEU A 79 -3.03 -35.77 12.99
CA LEU A 79 -3.19 -36.86 12.03
C LEU A 79 -3.17 -38.21 12.77
N ASP A 80 -3.85 -39.21 12.22
CA ASP A 80 -3.86 -40.56 12.78
C ASP A 80 -2.43 -41.12 12.86
N GLY A 81 -2.04 -41.54 14.06
CA GLY A 81 -0.70 -42.07 14.36
C GLY A 81 0.33 -41.05 14.88
N GLU A 82 -0.01 -39.76 14.98
CA GLU A 82 0.86 -38.76 15.61
C GLU A 82 0.73 -38.76 17.15
N VAL A 83 1.86 -38.77 17.85
CA VAL A 83 1.92 -38.58 19.31
C VAL A 83 2.06 -37.08 19.59
N VAL A 84 0.98 -36.45 20.04
CA VAL A 84 0.98 -35.03 20.42
C VAL A 84 1.31 -34.90 21.90
N ILE A 85 2.43 -34.25 22.21
CA ILE A 85 2.83 -33.93 23.59
C ILE A 85 2.41 -32.50 23.89
N HIS A 86 1.35 -32.34 24.67
CA HIS A 86 0.90 -31.03 25.13
C HIS A 86 1.76 -30.58 26.31
N ILE A 87 2.58 -29.55 26.12
CA ILE A 87 3.44 -28.97 27.17
C ILE A 87 2.62 -28.11 28.14
N VAL A 88 1.40 -27.73 27.76
CA VAL A 88 0.46 -26.93 28.56
C VAL A 88 -0.86 -27.69 28.72
N GLY A 89 -1.53 -27.53 29.86
CA GLY A 89 -2.75 -28.28 30.20
C GLY A 89 -3.85 -28.14 29.14
N ALA A 90 -4.58 -29.24 28.87
CA ALA A 90 -5.57 -29.32 27.78
C ALA A 90 -6.67 -28.23 27.84
N GLU A 91 -6.99 -27.70 29.02
CA GLU A 91 -7.95 -26.58 29.18
C GLU A 91 -7.47 -25.29 28.49
N GLU A 92 -6.17 -24.98 28.56
CA GLU A 92 -5.62 -23.72 28.01
C GLU A 92 -5.58 -23.72 26.46
N MET A 93 -5.43 -24.89 25.83
CA MET A 93 -5.52 -25.00 24.37
C MET A 93 -6.95 -24.81 23.85
N SER A 94 -7.96 -25.29 24.60
CA SER A 94 -9.37 -25.08 24.23
C SER A 94 -9.75 -23.60 24.29
N ALA A 95 -9.19 -22.86 25.26
CA ALA A 95 -9.44 -21.44 25.45
C ALA A 95 -8.97 -20.60 24.25
N ASN A 96 -7.79 -20.89 23.69
CA ASN A 96 -7.28 -20.21 22.50
C ASN A 96 -8.20 -20.39 21.26
N SER A 97 -8.69 -21.60 21.04
CA SER A 97 -9.62 -21.87 19.91
C SER A 97 -10.97 -21.15 20.09
N ALA A 98 -11.46 -21.07 21.33
CA ALA A 98 -12.70 -20.38 21.66
C ALA A 98 -12.56 -18.87 21.53
N GLU A 99 -11.40 -18.32 21.91
CA GLU A 99 -11.10 -16.90 21.80
C GLU A 99 -10.91 -16.46 20.34
N GLU A 100 -10.24 -17.26 19.52
CA GLU A 100 -10.13 -17.00 18.08
C GLU A 100 -11.49 -17.07 17.37
N THR A 101 -12.31 -18.07 17.70
CA THR A 101 -13.69 -18.17 17.20
C THR A 101 -14.52 -16.95 17.61
N ARG A 102 -14.43 -16.51 18.87
CA ARG A 102 -15.08 -15.28 19.35
C ARG A 102 -14.58 -14.04 18.60
N ARG A 103 -13.28 -13.93 18.34
CA ARG A 103 -12.69 -12.81 17.58
C ARG A 103 -13.25 -12.73 16.16
N ILE A 104 -13.33 -13.86 15.46
CA ILE A 104 -13.88 -13.95 14.11
C ILE A 104 -15.37 -13.57 14.10
N ILE A 105 -16.15 -14.05 15.07
CA ILE A 105 -17.57 -13.70 15.21
C ILE A 105 -17.72 -12.19 15.46
N LEU A 106 -16.94 -11.61 16.38
CA LEU A 106 -16.94 -10.18 16.68
C LEU A 106 -16.57 -9.32 15.47
N GLU A 107 -15.57 -9.74 14.69
CA GLU A 107 -15.15 -9.02 13.50
C GLU A 107 -16.21 -9.06 12.38
N ASN A 108 -16.85 -10.22 12.20
CA ASN A 108 -17.96 -10.37 11.26
C ASN A 108 -19.21 -9.58 11.70
N GLN A 109 -19.51 -9.54 13.00
CA GLN A 109 -20.57 -8.69 13.56
C GLN A 109 -20.27 -7.20 13.35
N LYS A 110 -19.02 -6.75 13.55
CA LYS A 110 -18.62 -5.36 13.25
C LYS A 110 -18.82 -5.01 11.78
N LYS A 111 -18.50 -5.93 10.86
CA LYS A 111 -18.74 -5.75 9.43
C LYS A 111 -20.23 -5.73 9.11
N LEU A 112 -21.05 -6.58 9.76
CA LEU A 112 -22.50 -6.61 9.59
C LEU A 112 -23.19 -5.33 10.10
N ASN A 113 -22.77 -4.86 11.26
CA ASN A 113 -23.35 -3.72 11.96
C ASN A 113 -22.79 -2.38 11.48
N ASN A 114 -21.94 -2.37 10.46
CA ASN A 114 -21.40 -1.13 9.90
C ASN A 114 -22.52 -0.39 9.15
N PRO A 115 -22.96 0.79 9.65
CA PRO A 115 -24.04 1.56 9.01
C PRO A 115 -23.66 2.05 7.60
N LEU A 116 -22.38 2.03 7.24
CA LEU A 116 -21.86 2.49 5.95
C LEU A 116 -21.71 1.37 4.91
N ARG A 117 -22.05 0.11 5.25
CA ARG A 117 -21.70 -1.08 4.45
C ARG A 117 -22.24 -1.05 3.02
N ASN A 118 -23.47 -0.57 2.85
CA ASN A 118 -24.17 -0.55 1.55
C ASN A 118 -24.26 0.85 0.94
N MET A 119 -23.48 1.81 1.44
CA MET A 119 -23.48 3.18 0.95
C MET A 119 -22.42 3.38 -0.13
N ASN A 120 -22.72 4.16 -1.16
CA ASN A 120 -21.72 4.66 -2.09
C ASN A 120 -20.94 5.85 -1.47
N ASN A 121 -19.78 6.21 -2.03
CA ASN A 121 -18.88 7.19 -1.39
C ASN A 121 -19.55 8.55 -1.08
N PRO A 122 -20.40 9.13 -1.95
CA PRO A 122 -21.13 10.35 -1.61
C PRO A 122 -22.09 10.19 -0.43
N GLN A 123 -22.80 9.06 -0.34
CA GLN A 123 -23.70 8.76 0.78
C GLN A 123 -22.93 8.60 2.10
N LYS A 124 -21.74 8.01 2.07
CA LYS A 124 -20.88 7.87 3.26
C LYS A 124 -20.48 9.23 3.82
N TRP A 125 -20.04 10.15 2.95
CA TRP A 125 -19.68 11.51 3.37
C TRP A 125 -20.86 12.26 3.96
N ASN A 126 -22.03 12.20 3.33
CA ASN A 126 -23.24 12.82 3.87
C ASN A 126 -23.66 12.25 5.22
N PHE A 127 -23.58 10.92 5.41
CA PHE A 127 -23.88 10.28 6.69
C PHE A 127 -22.91 10.73 7.80
N ILE A 128 -21.60 10.82 7.49
CA ILE A 128 -20.58 11.25 8.45
C ILE A 128 -20.79 12.72 8.82
N LEU A 129 -21.05 13.59 7.85
CA LEU A 129 -21.28 15.02 8.09
C LEU A 129 -22.55 15.26 8.92
N THR A 130 -23.66 14.61 8.57
CA THR A 130 -24.92 14.78 9.30
C THR A 130 -24.84 14.24 10.73
N ARG A 131 -24.24 13.08 10.96
CA ARG A 131 -24.00 12.57 12.33
C ARG A 131 -23.00 13.41 13.11
N GLY A 132 -21.93 13.87 12.48
CA GLY A 132 -20.94 14.76 13.10
C GLY A 132 -21.57 16.06 13.59
N LEU A 133 -22.39 16.69 12.74
CA LEU A 133 -23.15 17.90 13.08
C LEU A 133 -24.19 17.67 14.18
N ALA A 134 -24.90 16.55 14.16
CA ALA A 134 -25.85 16.19 15.21
C ALA A 134 -25.17 15.95 16.56
N THR A 135 -23.98 15.37 16.56
CA THR A 135 -23.18 15.12 17.77
C THR A 135 -22.64 16.44 18.33
N PHE A 136 -22.11 17.32 17.48
CA PHE A 136 -21.65 18.65 17.88
C PHE A 136 -22.77 19.50 18.53
N LYS A 137 -23.98 19.49 17.95
CA LYS A 137 -25.16 20.16 18.55
C LYS A 137 -25.54 19.60 19.92
N LYS A 138 -25.34 18.30 20.16
CA LYS A 138 -25.64 17.67 21.45
C LYS A 138 -24.64 18.03 22.55
N TYR A 139 -23.39 18.34 22.19
CA TYR A 139 -22.35 18.75 23.16
C TYR A 139 -22.36 20.26 23.46
N ASN A 140 -22.99 21.06 22.61
CA ASN A 140 -23.06 22.53 22.73
C ASN A 140 -24.44 23.06 23.19
N ASN A 141 -25.33 22.18 23.65
CA ASN A 141 -26.58 22.50 24.35
C ASN A 141 -26.52 21.90 25.76
#